data_AF-A0A2V1E0T2-F1
#
_entry.id   AF-A0A2V1E0T2-F1
#
_cell.length_a   1.000
_cell.length_b   1.000
_cell.length_c   1.000
_cell.angle_alpha   90.00
_cell.angle_beta   90.00
_cell.angle_gamma   90.00
#
_symmetry.space_group_name_H-M   'P 1'
#
loop_
_entity.id
_entity.type
_entity.pdbx_description
1 polymer ?
#
loop_
_entity_poly.entity_id
_entity_poly.type
_entity_poly.pdbx_seq_one_letter_code
_entity_poly.pdbx_strand_id
1 'polypeptide(L)'
;MNRKWVCNLLADFSHPPWTKSLDRVVYMSIGKGGEEQIPFHAYVQPNDTCTVKAHHNATFWSFSRFPEEIQLHILAMCPASTLFQLMHTSSKLRIEASKQFWANPNVYFYVLEKWLMDKAYQGDTLWDVSFLAQVQNVEVGYSLDIDERIYRQQNGRVEIESNLADIFWASLKDRIPNVKRVILNQHSGTRKMGDVLLAMQLLVEASPPGVECSILITEEKQTSESTPWNTDTFQRCLIQPKEQGVWEKRKPGKFRETVLPPPKKFEGPVGRFMELLYQFGWKIPPQRSGLLLLMVEALDRHHFDMGQHEPFSCPFSSCTAYFSNGGEWTIHAAEKHYHDWEKLPEYLPNSSAGTDLRERIQALDRKRREVREQFQKIRDAWRTSHEARRREMKYSMIEQLANDPSWETEEKGEKHWVWEEFLRAVSIVKVGIWSSVML
;
A
#
# COMPACT_ATOMS: atom_id res chain seq x y z
N MET A 1 7.39 -10.21 -20.19
CA MET A 1 6.46 -9.06 -20.10
C MET A 1 5.50 -9.33 -18.95
N ASN A 2 5.35 -8.43 -17.97
CA ASN A 2 4.81 -8.82 -16.66
C ASN A 2 3.28 -8.79 -16.63
N ARG A 3 2.63 -9.76 -17.29
CA ARG A 3 1.16 -9.95 -17.27
C ARG A 3 0.58 -9.87 -15.86
N LYS A 4 1.34 -10.26 -14.83
CA LYS A 4 0.95 -10.18 -13.41
C LYS A 4 0.57 -8.79 -12.93
N TRP A 5 1.19 -7.73 -13.48
CA TRP A 5 0.83 -6.35 -13.13
C TRP A 5 -0.61 -6.06 -13.53
N VAL A 6 -0.99 -6.49 -14.72
CA VAL A 6 -2.35 -6.36 -15.25
C VAL A 6 -3.35 -7.09 -14.34
N CYS A 7 -3.00 -8.26 -13.83
CA CYS A 7 -3.90 -9.07 -13.01
C CYS A 7 -4.27 -8.38 -11.69
N ASN A 8 -3.28 -7.79 -11.03
CA ASN A 8 -3.51 -7.07 -9.80
C ASN A 8 -4.29 -5.77 -10.06
N LEU A 9 -3.96 -5.04 -11.13
CA LEU A 9 -4.76 -3.90 -11.56
C LEU A 9 -6.22 -4.27 -11.85
N LEU A 10 -6.45 -5.35 -12.59
CA LEU A 10 -7.79 -5.85 -12.92
C LEU A 10 -8.57 -6.28 -11.68
N ALA A 11 -7.89 -6.77 -10.64
CA ALA A 11 -8.54 -7.11 -9.37
C ALA A 11 -9.06 -5.87 -8.63
N ASP A 12 -8.42 -4.72 -8.82
CA ASP A 12 -8.77 -3.47 -8.10
C ASP A 12 -9.60 -2.49 -8.93
N PHE A 13 -9.69 -2.68 -10.24
CA PHE A 13 -10.60 -1.90 -11.07
C PHE A 13 -12.05 -2.09 -10.61
N SER A 14 -12.76 -0.97 -10.47
CA SER A 14 -14.20 -1.03 -10.26
C SER A 14 -14.87 -1.42 -11.57
N HIS A 15 -15.63 -2.51 -11.56
CA HIS A 15 -16.44 -2.92 -12.71
C HIS A 15 -17.90 -2.46 -12.54
N PRO A 16 -18.65 -2.28 -13.65
CA PRO A 16 -20.08 -2.01 -13.58
C PRO A 16 -20.85 -3.08 -12.77
N PRO A 17 -21.88 -2.69 -11.98
CA PRO A 17 -22.24 -1.31 -11.65
C PRO A 17 -21.19 -0.68 -10.72
N TRP A 18 -20.71 0.50 -11.08
CA TRP A 18 -19.68 1.19 -10.32
C TRP A 18 -20.24 1.72 -9.00
N THR A 19 -19.64 1.32 -7.87
CA THR A 19 -20.10 1.74 -6.53
C THR A 19 -19.16 2.72 -5.84
N LYS A 20 -17.88 2.76 -6.24
CA LYS A 20 -16.88 3.66 -5.64
C LYS A 20 -16.98 5.06 -6.28
N SER A 21 -16.64 6.11 -5.56
CA SER A 21 -16.57 7.47 -6.13
C SER A 21 -15.23 7.72 -6.84
N LEU A 22 -15.17 8.65 -7.81
CA LEU A 22 -13.95 9.02 -8.52
C LEU A 22 -13.09 10.07 -7.76
N ASP A 23 -13.65 10.75 -6.78
CA ASP A 23 -12.95 11.72 -5.93
C ASP A 23 -12.08 11.05 -4.84
N ARG A 24 -12.25 9.74 -4.62
CA ARG A 24 -11.54 8.97 -3.61
C ARG A 24 -10.01 9.09 -3.72
N VAL A 25 -9.33 9.00 -2.58
CA VAL A 25 -7.86 9.01 -2.49
C VAL A 25 -7.35 7.58 -2.61
N VAL A 26 -6.74 7.25 -3.76
CA VAL A 26 -6.20 5.92 -4.04
C VAL A 26 -4.68 6.00 -4.14
N TYR A 27 -4.02 5.09 -3.45
CA TYR A 27 -2.60 4.80 -3.64
C TYR A 27 -2.51 3.46 -4.33
N MET A 28 -1.48 3.25 -5.15
CA MET A 28 -1.17 1.93 -5.69
C MET A 28 0.16 1.45 -5.10
N SER A 29 0.22 0.19 -4.70
CA SER A 29 1.47 -0.43 -4.23
C SER A 29 2.58 -0.21 -5.26
N ILE A 30 3.71 0.33 -4.81
CA ILE A 30 4.85 0.66 -5.67
C ILE A 30 5.43 -0.61 -6.28
N GLY A 31 5.91 -0.49 -7.52
CA GLY A 31 6.59 -1.58 -8.23
C GLY A 31 5.62 -2.49 -8.95
N LYS A 32 5.92 -3.79 -8.94
CA LYS A 32 5.21 -4.81 -9.75
C LYS A 32 3.89 -5.29 -9.12
N GLY A 33 3.45 -4.67 -8.02
CA GLY A 33 2.23 -5.03 -7.31
C GLY A 33 0.97 -4.45 -7.94
N GLY A 34 0.92 -3.14 -8.19
CA GLY A 34 -0.30 -2.54 -8.75
C GLY A 34 -1.57 -2.84 -7.94
N GLU A 35 -1.47 -3.00 -6.62
CA GLU A 35 -2.62 -3.20 -5.74
C GLU A 35 -3.11 -1.87 -5.13
N GLU A 36 -4.42 -1.68 -5.00
CA GLU A 36 -5.05 -0.52 -4.35
C GLU A 36 -4.70 -0.51 -2.84
N GLN A 37 -4.22 0.64 -2.39
CA GLN A 37 -3.89 0.93 -1.00
C GLN A 37 -4.57 2.22 -0.57
N ILE A 38 -5.04 2.25 0.67
CA ILE A 38 -5.74 3.41 1.24
C ILE A 38 -4.82 4.04 2.28
N PRO A 39 -4.44 5.32 2.16
CA PRO A 39 -3.67 5.96 3.22
C PRO A 39 -4.55 6.11 4.47
N PHE A 40 -3.98 5.92 5.66
CA PHE A 40 -4.77 5.95 6.91
C PHE A 40 -5.71 7.15 7.05
N HIS A 41 -5.25 8.35 6.67
CA HIS A 41 -6.09 9.56 6.75
C HIS A 41 -7.35 9.49 5.89
N ALA A 42 -7.30 8.84 4.72
CA ALA A 42 -8.48 8.65 3.87
C ALA A 42 -9.40 7.55 4.42
N TYR A 43 -8.82 6.48 5.00
CA TYR A 43 -9.59 5.39 5.62
C TYR A 43 -10.45 5.86 6.80
N VAL A 44 -9.96 6.85 7.56
CA VAL A 44 -10.70 7.43 8.70
C VAL A 44 -11.48 8.71 8.37
N GLN A 45 -11.42 9.17 7.11
CA GLN A 45 -12.17 10.35 6.68
C GLN A 45 -13.66 9.98 6.49
N PRO A 46 -14.61 10.82 6.94
CA PRO A 46 -16.02 10.60 6.63
C PRO A 46 -16.23 10.57 5.12
N ASN A 47 -16.99 9.57 4.63
CA ASN A 47 -17.40 9.57 3.23
C ASN A 47 -18.44 10.69 3.04
N ASP A 48 -18.18 11.60 2.09
CA ASP A 48 -19.06 12.74 1.79
C ASP A 48 -20.46 12.31 1.34
N THR A 49 -20.65 11.05 0.96
CA THR A 49 -21.95 10.46 0.62
C THR A 49 -22.95 10.43 1.79
N CYS A 50 -22.49 10.57 3.04
CA CYS A 50 -23.35 10.73 4.21
C CYS A 50 -23.69 12.20 4.53
N THR A 51 -23.43 13.15 3.63
CA THR A 51 -24.00 14.51 3.71
C THR A 51 -25.47 14.52 3.29
N VAL A 52 -26.28 13.64 3.90
CA VAL A 52 -27.71 13.91 3.97
C VAL A 52 -27.79 15.23 4.73
N LYS A 53 -28.28 16.29 4.08
CA LYS A 53 -28.67 17.57 4.68
C LYS A 53 -29.86 17.36 5.64
N ALA A 54 -29.77 16.35 6.49
CA ALA A 54 -30.74 16.02 7.50
C ALA A 54 -30.66 17.13 8.54
N HIS A 55 -31.64 18.03 8.44
CA HIS A 55 -32.00 19.10 9.37
C HIS A 55 -32.37 18.59 10.78
N HIS A 56 -31.69 17.58 11.30
CA HIS A 56 -32.03 16.97 12.56
C HIS A 56 -30.92 17.22 13.57
N ASN A 57 -31.22 18.15 14.48
CA ASN A 57 -30.70 18.23 15.85
C ASN A 57 -31.03 16.94 16.65
N ALA A 58 -30.96 15.76 16.03
CA ALA A 58 -31.06 14.47 16.68
C ALA A 58 -29.78 14.32 17.50
N THR A 59 -29.88 14.75 18.75
CA THR A 59 -28.79 14.76 19.69
C THR A 59 -28.33 13.32 19.96
N PHE A 60 -27.01 13.12 20.00
CA PHE A 60 -26.33 11.86 20.35
C PHE A 60 -26.80 11.26 21.70
N TRP A 61 -27.47 12.08 22.52
CA TRP A 61 -28.12 11.72 23.77
C TRP A 61 -29.09 10.55 23.69
N SER A 62 -29.69 10.29 22.52
CA SER A 62 -30.57 9.13 22.36
C SER A 62 -29.80 7.81 22.29
N PHE A 63 -28.56 7.81 21.76
CA PHE A 63 -27.76 6.61 21.62
C PHE A 63 -27.39 5.98 22.96
N SER A 64 -27.04 6.81 23.94
CA SER A 64 -26.61 6.36 25.27
C SER A 64 -27.73 5.75 26.11
N ARG A 65 -29.00 5.87 25.67
CA ARG A 65 -30.19 5.30 26.32
C ARG A 65 -30.53 3.89 25.83
N PHE A 66 -29.94 3.44 24.73
CA PHE A 66 -30.14 2.07 24.27
C PHE A 66 -29.48 1.07 25.24
N PRO A 67 -29.99 -0.18 25.33
CA PRO A 67 -29.26 -1.27 25.98
C PRO A 67 -27.87 -1.44 25.37
N GLU A 68 -26.91 -1.92 26.17
CA GLU A 68 -25.51 -2.05 25.75
C GLU A 68 -25.36 -2.96 24.52
N GLU A 69 -26.15 -4.03 24.44
CA GLU A 69 -26.16 -4.96 23.32
C GLU A 69 -26.55 -4.27 22.01
N ILE A 70 -27.53 -3.37 22.07
CA ILE A 70 -27.98 -2.58 20.92
C ILE A 70 -26.92 -1.54 20.54
N GLN A 71 -26.28 -0.89 21.52
CA GLN A 71 -25.17 0.02 21.26
C GLN A 71 -24.02 -0.71 20.55
N LEU A 72 -23.63 -1.89 21.05
CA LEU A 72 -22.58 -2.71 20.45
C LEU A 72 -22.94 -3.17 19.03
N HIS A 73 -24.19 -3.58 18.80
CA HIS A 73 -24.66 -3.97 17.48
C HIS A 73 -24.59 -2.80 16.48
N ILE A 74 -24.97 -1.60 16.90
CA ILE A 74 -24.86 -0.38 16.08
C ILE A 74 -23.38 -0.07 15.80
N LEU A 75 -22.50 -0.13 16.80
CA LEU A 75 -21.07 0.10 16.61
C LEU A 75 -20.45 -0.88 15.61
N ALA A 76 -20.85 -2.16 15.64
CA ALA A 76 -20.36 -3.17 14.71
C ALA A 76 -20.75 -2.88 13.24
N MET A 77 -21.78 -2.07 13.00
CA MET A 77 -22.21 -1.62 11.67
C MET A 77 -21.65 -0.26 11.27
N CYS A 78 -20.99 0.46 12.19
CA CYS A 78 -20.45 1.78 11.90
C CYS A 78 -19.25 1.69 10.94
N PRO A 79 -19.10 2.64 10.01
CA PRO A 79 -17.90 2.71 9.18
C PRO A 79 -16.69 3.10 10.03
N ALA A 80 -15.49 2.81 9.50
CA ALA A 80 -14.22 3.08 10.16
C ALA A 80 -14.06 4.53 10.61
N SER A 81 -14.49 5.49 9.79
CA SER A 81 -14.45 6.92 10.10
C SER A 81 -15.29 7.29 11.33
N THR A 82 -16.50 6.75 11.45
CA THR A 82 -17.34 6.95 12.64
C THR A 82 -16.73 6.30 13.88
N LEU A 83 -16.24 5.06 13.77
CA LEU A 83 -15.58 4.38 14.88
C LEU A 83 -14.35 5.15 15.37
N PHE A 84 -13.51 5.61 14.44
CA PHE A 84 -12.34 6.43 14.74
C PHE A 84 -12.73 7.74 15.44
N GLN A 85 -13.75 8.44 14.95
CA GLN A 85 -14.27 9.64 15.62
C GLN A 85 -14.76 9.35 17.03
N LEU A 86 -15.50 8.25 17.25
CA LEU A 86 -15.99 7.87 18.57
C LEU A 86 -14.86 7.54 19.54
N MET A 87 -13.78 6.90 19.08
CA MET A 87 -12.56 6.66 19.86
C MET A 87 -11.99 7.97 20.42
N HIS A 88 -12.02 9.05 19.64
CA HIS A 88 -11.45 10.33 20.04
C HIS A 88 -12.42 11.24 20.80
N THR A 89 -13.71 11.19 20.49
CA THR A 89 -14.69 12.16 20.99
C THR A 89 -15.58 11.67 22.13
N SER A 90 -15.69 10.35 22.34
CA SER A 90 -16.58 9.76 23.36
C SER A 90 -15.83 8.86 24.33
N SER A 91 -15.61 9.31 25.57
CA SER A 91 -14.97 8.48 26.60
C SER A 91 -15.77 7.21 26.91
N LYS A 92 -17.11 7.29 26.89
CA LYS A 92 -18.00 6.14 27.15
C LYS A 92 -17.85 5.04 26.10
N LEU A 93 -17.72 5.42 24.82
CA LEU A 93 -17.71 4.45 23.71
C LEU A 93 -16.31 4.14 23.20
N ARG A 94 -15.28 4.87 23.65
CA ARG A 94 -13.91 4.76 23.16
C ARG A 94 -13.40 3.32 23.12
N ILE A 95 -13.61 2.58 24.20
CA ILE A 95 -13.10 1.20 24.33
C ILE A 95 -13.78 0.28 23.31
N GLU A 96 -15.12 0.30 23.25
CA GLU A 96 -15.87 -0.57 22.34
C GLU A 96 -15.69 -0.17 20.88
N ALA A 97 -15.68 1.13 20.57
CA ALA A 97 -15.38 1.62 19.22
C ALA A 97 -13.97 1.22 18.78
N SER A 98 -12.98 1.29 19.68
CA SER A 98 -11.61 0.85 19.40
C SER A 98 -11.54 -0.64 19.12
N LYS A 99 -12.25 -1.49 19.90
CA LYS A 99 -12.30 -2.93 19.63
C LYS A 99 -12.85 -3.21 18.23
N GLN A 100 -13.96 -2.57 17.85
CA GLN A 100 -14.56 -2.77 16.52
C GLN A 100 -13.67 -2.24 15.39
N PHE A 101 -13.06 -1.06 15.56
CA PHE A 101 -12.18 -0.44 14.56
C PHE A 101 -10.99 -1.34 14.21
N TRP A 102 -10.29 -1.85 15.23
CA TRP A 102 -9.09 -2.66 15.01
C TRP A 102 -9.38 -4.12 14.66
N ALA A 103 -10.57 -4.64 15.01
CA ALA A 103 -10.94 -6.03 14.77
C ALA A 103 -11.63 -6.26 13.41
N ASN A 104 -11.80 -5.22 12.58
CA ASN A 104 -12.47 -5.34 11.28
C ASN A 104 -11.77 -6.40 10.40
N PRO A 105 -12.40 -7.55 10.11
CA PRO A 105 -11.74 -8.68 9.43
C PRO A 105 -11.36 -8.39 7.97
N ASN A 106 -11.89 -7.31 7.40
CA ASN A 106 -11.67 -6.95 6.00
C ASN A 106 -10.53 -5.94 5.81
N VAL A 107 -9.97 -5.40 6.90
CA VAL A 107 -8.97 -4.33 6.83
C VAL A 107 -7.65 -4.84 7.37
N TYR A 108 -6.59 -4.67 6.57
CA TYR A 108 -5.24 -5.08 6.90
C TYR A 108 -4.30 -3.89 6.81
N PHE A 109 -3.40 -3.75 7.79
CA PHE A 109 -2.40 -2.68 7.80
C PHE A 109 -1.09 -3.17 7.20
N TYR A 110 -0.58 -2.40 6.23
CA TYR A 110 0.59 -2.79 5.44
C TYR A 110 1.89 -2.58 6.21
N VAL A 111 2.74 -3.60 6.21
CA VAL A 111 4.15 -3.52 6.66
C VAL A 111 5.06 -4.23 5.67
N LEU A 112 6.35 -3.92 5.71
CA LEU A 112 7.34 -4.58 4.86
C LEU A 112 7.91 -5.80 5.58
N GLU A 113 8.03 -6.89 4.84
CA GLU A 113 8.74 -8.09 5.27
C GLU A 113 10.20 -7.81 5.64
N LYS A 114 10.89 -6.96 4.86
CA LYS A 114 12.30 -6.64 5.11
C LYS A 114 12.50 -6.03 6.48
N TRP A 115 11.60 -5.12 6.87
CA TRP A 115 11.62 -4.49 8.18
C TRP A 115 11.48 -5.53 9.31
N LEU A 116 10.58 -6.50 9.17
CA LEU A 116 10.39 -7.57 10.16
C LEU A 116 11.59 -8.52 10.25
N MET A 117 12.22 -8.83 9.12
CA MET A 117 13.42 -9.67 9.06
C MET A 117 14.64 -8.99 9.68
N ASP A 118 14.69 -7.67 9.61
CA ASP A 118 15.77 -6.85 10.15
C ASP A 118 15.42 -6.37 11.57
N LYS A 119 14.80 -7.25 12.37
CA LYS A 119 14.44 -7.07 13.79
C LYS A 119 13.43 -5.94 14.09
N ALA A 120 12.75 -5.42 13.07
CA ALA A 120 11.73 -4.38 13.16
C ALA A 120 12.15 -3.15 13.96
N TYR A 121 13.38 -2.68 13.77
CA TYR A 121 13.84 -1.44 14.41
C TYR A 121 13.01 -0.22 14.00
N GLN A 122 12.87 0.74 14.91
CA GLN A 122 12.05 1.92 14.62
C GLN A 122 12.65 2.73 13.47
N GLY A 123 13.98 2.90 13.43
CA GLY A 123 14.65 3.68 12.40
C GLY A 123 14.58 3.09 10.99
N ASP A 124 14.20 1.83 10.84
CA ASP A 124 14.15 1.11 9.55
C ASP A 124 12.78 1.20 8.85
N THR A 125 11.81 1.84 9.48
CA THR A 125 10.48 2.06 8.91
C THR A 125 10.15 3.54 8.83
N LEU A 126 9.24 3.91 7.91
CA LEU A 126 8.67 5.26 7.82
C LEU A 126 7.37 5.39 8.59
N TRP A 127 6.86 4.28 9.13
CA TRP A 127 5.56 4.21 9.81
C TRP A 127 5.67 4.55 11.29
N ASP A 128 4.57 5.04 11.85
CA ASP A 128 4.43 5.20 13.30
C ASP A 128 4.28 3.83 13.96
N VAL A 129 5.33 3.37 14.64
CA VAL A 129 5.33 2.07 15.32
C VAL A 129 4.37 2.05 16.52
N SER A 130 4.12 3.19 17.16
CA SER A 130 3.17 3.27 18.29
C SER A 130 1.74 3.01 17.82
N PHE A 131 1.42 3.43 16.60
CA PHE A 131 0.15 3.12 15.94
C PHE A 131 0.01 1.61 15.71
N LEU A 132 1.06 0.94 15.24
CA LEU A 132 1.04 -0.49 14.94
C LEU A 132 0.75 -1.35 16.18
N ALA A 133 1.04 -0.87 17.39
CA ALA A 133 0.76 -1.62 18.62
C ALA A 133 -0.73 -1.96 18.80
N GLN A 134 -1.65 -1.23 18.16
CA GLN A 134 -3.10 -1.46 18.24
C GLN A 134 -3.65 -2.35 17.12
N VAL A 135 -2.85 -2.61 16.09
CA VAL A 135 -3.27 -3.34 14.88
C VAL A 135 -3.48 -4.82 15.19
N GLN A 136 -4.58 -5.40 14.67
CA GLN A 136 -4.87 -6.84 14.79
C GLN A 136 -4.68 -7.61 13.48
N ASN A 137 -4.86 -6.96 12.33
CA ASN A 137 -4.72 -7.59 11.02
C ASN A 137 -3.60 -6.90 10.24
N VAL A 138 -2.58 -7.67 9.86
CA VAL A 138 -1.37 -7.16 9.21
C VAL A 138 -1.24 -7.79 7.83
N GLU A 139 -0.96 -6.95 6.85
CA GLU A 139 -0.54 -7.41 5.53
C GLU A 139 0.94 -7.14 5.37
N VAL A 140 1.70 -8.20 5.15
CA VAL A 140 3.14 -8.14 4.97
C VAL A 140 3.40 -8.18 3.48
N GLY A 141 3.87 -7.07 2.90
CA GLY A 141 4.34 -7.07 1.52
C GLY A 141 5.58 -7.95 1.42
N TYR A 142 5.49 -9.03 0.65
CA TYR A 142 6.54 -10.04 0.53
C TYR A 142 7.22 -9.96 -0.85
N SER A 143 8.53 -9.78 -0.86
CA SER A 143 9.40 -9.79 -2.04
C SER A 143 10.15 -11.11 -2.21
N LEU A 144 10.49 -11.43 -3.46
CA LEU A 144 11.28 -12.63 -3.79
C LEU A 144 12.71 -12.59 -3.26
N ASP A 145 13.26 -11.41 -2.98
CA ASP A 145 14.64 -11.26 -2.49
C ASP A 145 14.81 -11.87 -1.10
N ILE A 146 13.69 -12.04 -0.36
CA ILE A 146 13.67 -12.72 0.94
C ILE A 146 13.71 -14.23 0.81
N ASP A 147 13.20 -14.81 -0.29
CA ASP A 147 13.26 -16.26 -0.49
C ASP A 147 14.70 -16.75 -0.41
N GLU A 148 15.64 -15.99 -0.99
CA GLU A 148 17.08 -16.31 -1.02
C GLU A 148 17.77 -16.11 0.34
N ARG A 149 17.12 -15.40 1.27
CA ARG A 149 17.56 -15.30 2.66
C ARG A 149 17.06 -16.49 3.47
N ILE A 150 15.76 -16.80 3.40
CA ILE A 150 15.13 -17.89 4.16
C ILE A 150 15.62 -19.26 3.68
N TYR A 151 15.80 -19.40 2.37
CA TYR A 151 16.15 -20.63 1.73
C TYR A 151 17.29 -20.40 0.73
N ARG A 152 18.35 -21.19 0.86
CA ARG A 152 19.44 -21.21 -0.14
C ARG A 152 19.51 -22.57 -0.78
N GLN A 153 19.48 -22.58 -2.11
CA GLN A 153 19.79 -23.79 -2.87
C GLN A 153 21.28 -23.80 -3.19
N GLN A 154 22.03 -24.65 -2.49
CA GLN A 154 23.46 -24.87 -2.79
C GLN A 154 23.68 -26.32 -3.19
N ASN A 155 24.21 -26.54 -4.39
CA ASN A 155 24.54 -27.87 -4.91
C ASN A 155 23.36 -28.87 -4.88
N GLY A 156 22.14 -28.38 -5.15
CA GLY A 156 20.92 -29.20 -5.12
C GLY A 156 20.41 -29.54 -3.71
N ARG A 157 21.07 -29.07 -2.65
CA ARG A 157 20.55 -29.14 -1.28
C ARG A 157 19.84 -27.83 -0.92
N VAL A 158 18.74 -27.97 -0.20
CA VAL A 158 17.94 -26.86 0.34
C VAL A 158 18.42 -26.63 1.77
N GLU A 159 19.09 -25.51 2.01
CA GLU A 159 19.43 -25.04 3.36
C GLU A 159 18.37 -24.03 3.80
N ILE A 160 17.72 -24.29 4.92
CA ILE A 160 16.68 -23.43 5.50
C ILE A 160 17.29 -22.67 6.68
N GLU A 161 17.34 -21.34 6.59
CA GLU A 161 17.72 -20.45 7.68
C GLU A 161 16.54 -20.29 8.65
N SER A 162 16.26 -21.33 9.45
CA SER A 162 15.13 -21.40 10.40
C SER A 162 15.09 -20.23 11.39
N ASN A 163 16.25 -19.69 11.76
CA ASN A 163 16.37 -18.52 12.64
C ASN A 163 15.70 -17.26 12.08
N LEU A 164 15.57 -17.13 10.75
CA LEU A 164 14.90 -15.97 10.14
C LEU A 164 13.40 -16.00 10.37
N ALA A 165 12.77 -17.18 10.39
CA ALA A 165 11.35 -17.30 10.73
C ALA A 165 11.09 -16.88 12.18
N ASP A 166 11.97 -17.31 13.10
CA ASP A 166 11.90 -16.90 14.51
C ASP A 166 12.08 -15.39 14.67
N ILE A 167 13.07 -14.79 13.98
CA ILE A 167 13.30 -13.34 14.00
C ILE A 167 12.08 -12.60 13.46
N PHE A 168 11.53 -13.03 12.32
CA PHE A 168 10.35 -12.42 11.70
C PHE A 168 9.18 -12.37 12.67
N TRP A 169 8.83 -13.51 13.28
CA TRP A 169 7.69 -13.60 14.19
C TRP A 169 7.92 -12.91 15.53
N ALA A 170 9.13 -13.02 16.09
CA ALA A 170 9.50 -12.30 17.31
C ALA A 170 9.39 -10.79 17.11
N SER A 171 9.88 -10.28 15.99
CA SER A 171 9.85 -8.85 15.65
C SER A 171 8.43 -8.35 15.42
N LEU A 172 7.61 -9.13 14.70
CA LEU A 172 6.20 -8.82 14.50
C LEU A 172 5.42 -8.82 15.82
N LYS A 173 5.66 -9.78 16.72
CA LYS A 173 5.01 -9.82 18.05
C LYS A 173 5.48 -8.73 19.00
N ASP A 174 6.75 -8.31 18.93
CA ASP A 174 7.26 -7.18 19.70
C ASP A 174 6.60 -5.87 19.28
N ARG A 175 6.54 -5.59 17.97
CA ARG A 175 6.02 -4.32 17.44
C ARG A 175 4.49 -4.28 17.31
N ILE A 176 3.87 -5.43 17.12
CA ILE A 176 2.42 -5.59 16.87
C ILE A 176 1.88 -6.65 17.84
N PRO A 177 1.90 -6.38 19.17
CA PRO A 177 1.53 -7.37 20.18
C PRO A 177 0.10 -7.91 20.04
N ASN A 178 -0.81 -7.11 19.50
CA ASN A 178 -2.22 -7.44 19.32
C ASN A 178 -2.55 -8.14 18.00
N VAL A 179 -1.55 -8.48 17.18
CA VAL A 179 -1.76 -9.19 15.92
C VAL A 179 -2.49 -10.52 16.12
N LYS A 180 -3.50 -10.74 15.28
CA LYS A 180 -4.33 -11.95 15.21
C LYS A 180 -4.35 -12.56 13.82
N ARG A 181 -4.26 -11.73 12.77
CA ARG A 181 -4.26 -12.19 11.38
C ARG A 181 -3.10 -11.60 10.60
N VAL A 182 -2.44 -12.43 9.82
CA VAL A 182 -1.33 -12.04 8.94
C VAL A 182 -1.60 -12.58 7.54
N ILE A 183 -1.43 -11.71 6.54
CA ILE A 183 -1.36 -12.10 5.13
C ILE A 183 0.07 -11.84 4.65
N LEU A 184 0.76 -12.88 4.16
CA LEU A 184 1.98 -12.74 3.40
C LEU A 184 1.61 -12.46 1.94
N ASN A 185 1.66 -11.19 1.54
CA ASN A 185 1.20 -10.74 0.23
C ASN A 185 2.37 -10.68 -0.76
N GLN A 186 2.43 -11.67 -1.67
CA GLN A 186 3.38 -11.67 -2.76
C GLN A 186 2.91 -10.76 -3.89
N HIS A 187 3.60 -9.62 -4.05
CA HIS A 187 3.30 -8.63 -5.09
C HIS A 187 4.09 -8.87 -6.38
N SER A 188 5.17 -9.64 -6.34
CA SER A 188 6.11 -9.76 -7.46
C SER A 188 6.60 -11.19 -7.69
N GLY A 189 6.80 -11.56 -8.97
CA GLY A 189 7.55 -12.77 -9.34
C GLY A 189 6.90 -13.63 -10.40
N THR A 190 7.68 -14.14 -11.35
CA THR A 190 7.26 -15.10 -12.41
C THR A 190 7.69 -16.54 -12.09
N ARG A 191 8.18 -16.81 -10.87
CA ARG A 191 8.66 -18.15 -10.52
C ARG A 191 7.51 -19.16 -10.57
N LYS A 192 7.85 -20.39 -10.94
CA LYS A 192 6.94 -21.54 -10.83
C LYS A 192 6.50 -21.61 -9.38
N MET A 193 5.20 -21.79 -9.18
CA MET A 193 4.52 -21.67 -7.90
C MET A 193 5.11 -22.58 -6.79
N GLY A 194 5.88 -23.61 -7.12
CA GLY A 194 6.50 -24.51 -6.14
C GLY A 194 7.54 -23.86 -5.23
N ASP A 195 8.51 -23.12 -5.79
CA ASP A 195 9.71 -22.71 -5.01
C ASP A 195 9.44 -21.53 -4.07
N VAL A 196 8.70 -20.51 -4.54
CA VAL A 196 8.36 -19.33 -3.72
C VAL A 196 7.41 -19.69 -2.59
N LEU A 197 6.57 -20.70 -2.83
CA LEU A 197 5.61 -21.14 -1.84
C LEU A 197 6.32 -21.75 -0.63
N LEU A 198 7.49 -22.38 -0.79
CA LEU A 198 8.18 -23.04 0.33
C LEU A 198 8.60 -22.04 1.42
N ALA A 199 9.22 -20.92 1.07
CA ALA A 199 9.68 -19.93 2.07
C ALA A 199 8.50 -19.32 2.84
N MET A 200 7.41 -18.99 2.14
CA MET A 200 6.18 -18.50 2.77
C MET A 200 5.46 -19.58 3.60
N GLN A 201 5.47 -20.84 3.15
CA GLN A 201 4.92 -21.97 3.90
C GLN A 201 5.67 -22.14 5.22
N LEU A 202 7.01 -22.09 5.20
CA LEU A 202 7.83 -22.14 6.41
C LEU A 202 7.49 -21.00 7.38
N LEU A 203 7.29 -19.78 6.88
CA LEU A 203 6.85 -18.67 7.72
C LEU A 203 5.46 -18.91 8.32
N VAL A 204 4.50 -19.39 7.53
CA VAL A 204 3.15 -19.69 8.02
C VAL A 204 3.16 -20.82 9.05
N GLU A 205 3.93 -21.87 8.82
CA GLU A 205 4.10 -23.01 9.75
C GLU A 205 4.79 -22.58 11.05
N ALA A 206 5.68 -21.60 11.00
CA ALA A 206 6.31 -21.00 12.18
C ALA A 206 5.44 -19.95 12.90
N SER A 207 4.20 -19.73 12.45
CA SER A 207 3.32 -18.71 13.07
C SER A 207 3.04 -19.01 14.55
N PRO A 208 3.10 -17.99 15.44
CA PRO A 208 2.82 -18.18 16.86
C PRO A 208 1.37 -18.65 17.11
N PRO A 209 1.11 -19.42 18.19
CA PRO A 209 -0.23 -19.82 18.56
C PRO A 209 -1.19 -18.64 18.69
N GLY A 210 -2.37 -18.75 18.06
CA GLY A 210 -3.39 -17.70 18.05
C GLY A 210 -3.23 -16.63 16.96
N VAL A 211 -2.19 -16.72 16.12
CA VAL A 211 -2.06 -15.89 14.92
C VAL A 211 -2.46 -16.70 13.69
N GLU A 212 -3.54 -16.29 13.03
CA GLU A 212 -3.98 -16.85 11.75
C GLU A 212 -3.07 -16.29 10.63
N CYS A 213 -2.25 -17.14 10.01
CA CYS A 213 -1.38 -16.73 8.91
C CYS A 213 -1.82 -17.37 7.59
N SER A 214 -1.82 -16.58 6.53
CA SER A 214 -2.19 -17.01 5.18
C SER A 214 -1.28 -16.35 4.13
N ILE A 215 -1.24 -16.93 2.94
CA ILE A 215 -0.42 -16.47 1.82
C ILE A 215 -1.35 -15.94 0.74
N LEU A 216 -1.09 -14.76 0.22
CA LEU A 216 -1.80 -14.21 -0.92
C LEU A 216 -0.85 -14.09 -2.11
N ILE A 217 -1.18 -14.81 -3.19
CA ILE A 217 -0.37 -14.82 -4.42
C ILE A 217 -1.21 -14.56 -5.66
N THR A 218 -0.54 -14.21 -6.76
CA THR A 218 -1.11 -14.19 -8.11
C THR A 218 -0.74 -15.48 -8.83
N GLU A 219 -1.72 -16.34 -9.09
CA GLU A 219 -1.55 -17.60 -9.82
C GLU A 219 -2.10 -17.51 -11.24
N GLU A 220 -1.52 -18.28 -12.15
CA GLU A 220 -2.01 -18.44 -13.51
C GLU A 220 -3.14 -19.49 -13.51
N LYS A 221 -4.34 -19.12 -13.96
CA LYS A 221 -5.47 -20.02 -14.13
C LYS A 221 -5.15 -20.96 -15.30
N GLN A 222 -5.17 -22.27 -15.05
CA GLN A 222 -5.13 -23.24 -16.12
C GLN A 222 -6.50 -23.28 -16.80
N THR A 223 -6.71 -22.43 -17.80
CA THR A 223 -7.90 -22.52 -18.65
C THR A 223 -7.62 -23.48 -19.80
N SER A 224 -8.46 -24.50 -19.92
CA SER A 224 -8.41 -25.46 -21.05
C SER A 224 -8.99 -24.87 -22.35
N GLU A 225 -9.64 -23.71 -22.27
CA GLU A 225 -10.27 -23.05 -23.41
C GLU A 225 -9.64 -21.67 -23.66
N SER A 226 -9.13 -21.49 -24.87
CA SER A 226 -8.58 -20.23 -25.36
C SER A 226 -9.71 -19.27 -25.72
N THR A 227 -10.20 -18.49 -24.76
CA THR A 227 -11.04 -17.33 -25.08
C THR A 227 -10.17 -16.19 -25.65
N PRO A 228 -10.67 -15.43 -26.63
CA PRO A 228 -9.90 -14.35 -27.28
C PRO A 228 -9.57 -13.17 -26.36
N TRP A 229 -10.30 -13.03 -25.24
CA TRP A 229 -10.03 -12.07 -24.17
C TRP A 229 -9.50 -12.83 -22.96
N ASN A 230 -8.19 -12.96 -22.87
CA ASN A 230 -7.51 -13.82 -21.91
C ASN A 230 -7.28 -13.13 -20.55
N THR A 231 -8.24 -12.32 -20.09
CA THR A 231 -8.21 -11.70 -18.74
C THR A 231 -8.27 -12.74 -17.64
N ASP A 232 -8.85 -13.90 -17.95
CA ASP A 232 -8.95 -15.05 -17.05
C ASP A 232 -7.60 -15.74 -16.78
N THR A 233 -6.51 -15.33 -17.44
CA THR A 233 -5.22 -16.04 -17.31
C THR A 233 -4.69 -16.03 -15.89
N PHE A 234 -5.04 -15.05 -15.05
CA PHE A 234 -4.50 -14.97 -13.70
C PHE A 234 -5.56 -14.57 -12.70
N GLN A 235 -5.42 -15.09 -11.48
CA GLN A 235 -6.27 -14.76 -10.35
C GLN A 235 -5.44 -14.58 -9.08
N ARG A 236 -5.96 -13.78 -8.16
CA ARG A 236 -5.46 -13.76 -6.78
C ARG A 236 -6.01 -14.97 -6.04
N CYS A 237 -5.15 -15.61 -5.26
CA CYS A 237 -5.46 -16.83 -4.54
C CYS A 237 -4.91 -16.73 -3.12
N LEU A 238 -5.78 -16.95 -2.15
CA LEU A 238 -5.45 -17.03 -0.74
C LEU A 238 -5.18 -18.50 -0.40
N ILE A 239 -4.01 -18.78 0.16
CA ILE A 239 -3.58 -20.11 0.54
C ILE A 239 -3.43 -20.15 2.05
N GLN A 240 -4.01 -21.15 2.68
CA GLN A 240 -3.99 -21.29 4.14
C GLN A 240 -3.77 -22.75 4.53
N PRO A 241 -3.11 -23.01 5.67
CA PRO A 241 -2.98 -24.35 6.20
C PRO A 241 -4.33 -24.82 6.74
N LYS A 242 -4.65 -26.09 6.52
CA LYS A 242 -5.70 -26.84 7.21
C LYS A 242 -5.11 -27.82 8.21
N GLU A 243 -6.00 -28.45 8.96
CA GLU A 243 -5.67 -29.65 9.73
C GLU A 243 -4.93 -30.68 8.85
N GLN A 244 -4.01 -31.42 9.47
CA GLN A 244 -3.21 -32.49 8.83
C GLN A 244 -2.19 -32.01 7.77
N GLY A 245 -1.83 -30.72 7.76
CA GLY A 245 -0.77 -30.19 6.88
C GLY A 245 -1.20 -30.04 5.42
N VAL A 246 -2.50 -30.12 5.13
CA VAL A 246 -3.05 -29.87 3.79
C VAL A 246 -3.21 -28.38 3.58
N TRP A 247 -2.76 -27.86 2.44
CA TRP A 247 -2.96 -26.47 2.06
C TRP A 247 -4.24 -26.29 1.24
N GLU A 248 -5.09 -25.36 1.64
CA GLU A 248 -6.29 -25.01 0.89
C GLU A 248 -6.09 -23.70 0.15
N LYS A 249 -6.48 -23.72 -1.13
CA LYS A 249 -6.61 -22.53 -1.97
C LYS A 249 -8.05 -22.01 -1.91
N ARG A 250 -8.20 -20.72 -1.69
CA ARG A 250 -9.47 -20.00 -1.71
C ARG A 250 -9.35 -18.75 -2.57
N LYS A 251 -10.47 -18.31 -3.16
CA LYS A 251 -10.54 -16.96 -3.70
C LYS A 251 -10.47 -15.96 -2.54
N PRO A 252 -9.70 -14.87 -2.66
CA PRO A 252 -9.70 -13.84 -1.63
C PRO A 252 -11.12 -13.27 -1.47
N GLY A 253 -11.47 -12.90 -0.24
CA GLY A 253 -12.74 -12.25 0.04
C GLY A 253 -12.88 -10.95 -0.76
N LYS A 254 -14.11 -10.65 -1.21
CA LYS A 254 -14.41 -9.49 -2.10
C LYS A 254 -14.08 -8.11 -1.50
N PHE A 255 -13.79 -8.03 -0.19
CA PHE A 255 -13.76 -6.77 0.56
C PHE A 255 -12.45 -6.49 1.28
N ARG A 256 -11.34 -7.15 0.92
CA ARG A 256 -10.04 -6.88 1.56
C ARG A 256 -9.58 -5.46 1.19
N GLU A 257 -9.32 -4.64 2.20
CA GLU A 257 -8.72 -3.30 2.08
C GLU A 257 -7.33 -3.30 2.71
N THR A 258 -6.33 -2.83 1.97
CA THR A 258 -4.97 -2.63 2.47
C THR A 258 -4.78 -1.17 2.86
N VAL A 259 -4.60 -0.90 4.15
CA VAL A 259 -4.40 0.45 4.69
C VAL A 259 -2.92 0.69 4.98
N LEU A 260 -2.38 1.79 4.44
CA LEU A 260 -1.05 2.25 4.79
C LEU A 260 -1.07 2.90 6.18
N PRO A 261 -0.22 2.46 7.13
CA PRO A 261 -0.09 3.10 8.43
C PRO A 261 0.25 4.60 8.29
N PRO A 262 -0.10 5.44 9.28
CA PRO A 262 0.36 6.82 9.29
C PRO A 262 1.89 6.88 9.32
N PRO A 263 2.52 7.83 8.61
CA PRO A 263 3.95 8.04 8.74
C PRO A 263 4.29 8.51 10.16
N LYS A 264 5.48 8.17 10.63
CA LYS A 264 6.02 8.74 11.88
C LYS A 264 6.23 10.25 11.73
N LYS A 265 6.47 10.92 12.86
CA LYS A 265 6.89 12.32 12.85
C LYS A 265 8.32 12.43 12.32
N PHE A 266 8.54 13.37 11.41
CA PHE A 266 9.83 13.65 10.80
C PHE A 266 10.45 14.91 11.41
N GLU A 267 11.15 14.75 12.53
CA GLU A 267 11.75 15.87 13.27
C GLU A 267 13.26 15.98 13.02
N GLY A 268 13.82 17.19 13.14
CA GLY A 268 15.27 17.41 13.01
C GLY A 268 15.83 17.26 11.58
N PRO A 269 17.17 17.34 11.42
CA PRO A 269 17.84 17.19 10.12
C PRO A 269 17.61 15.82 9.47
N VAL A 270 17.62 14.73 10.26
CA VAL A 270 17.34 13.37 9.77
C VAL A 270 15.89 13.28 9.31
N GLY A 271 14.94 13.71 10.14
CA GLY A 271 13.53 13.71 9.82
C GLY A 271 13.25 14.49 8.55
N ARG A 272 13.81 15.70 8.38
CA ARG A 272 13.63 16.49 7.15
C ARG A 272 14.10 15.74 5.89
N PHE A 273 15.25 15.07 5.94
CA PHE A 273 15.73 14.28 4.80
C PHE A 273 14.81 13.09 4.53
N MET A 274 14.40 12.37 5.58
CA MET A 274 13.52 11.21 5.49
C MET A 274 12.10 11.57 5.05
N GLU A 275 11.58 12.74 5.41
CA GLU A 275 10.31 13.25 4.91
C GLU A 275 10.37 13.42 3.39
N LEU A 276 11.45 14.00 2.86
CA LEU A 276 11.62 14.15 1.42
C LEU A 276 11.66 12.79 0.72
N LEU A 277 12.34 11.80 1.30
CA LEU A 277 12.36 10.43 0.79
C LEU A 277 10.98 9.78 0.83
N TYR A 278 10.25 9.95 1.93
CA TYR A 278 8.86 9.50 2.06
C TYR A 278 7.97 10.12 0.99
N GLN A 279 8.04 11.44 0.78
CA GLN A 279 7.24 12.12 -0.24
C GLN A 279 7.59 11.62 -1.65
N PHE A 280 8.89 11.48 -1.94
CA PHE A 280 9.40 11.11 -3.26
C PHE A 280 9.16 9.65 -3.62
N GLY A 281 9.39 8.73 -2.67
CA GLY A 281 9.25 7.30 -2.86
C GLY A 281 7.85 6.81 -2.53
N TRP A 282 7.35 7.12 -1.34
CA TRP A 282 6.21 6.42 -0.71
C TRP A 282 4.86 7.14 -0.79
N LYS A 283 4.83 8.43 -1.15
CA LYS A 283 3.58 9.18 -1.24
C LYS A 283 3.20 9.55 -2.66
N ILE A 284 4.05 10.31 -3.36
CA ILE A 284 3.72 10.88 -4.66
C ILE A 284 3.58 9.80 -5.75
N PRO A 285 4.50 8.82 -5.90
CA PRO A 285 4.36 7.80 -6.93
C PRO A 285 3.12 6.91 -6.76
N PRO A 286 2.82 6.35 -5.57
CA PRO A 286 1.56 5.61 -5.35
C PRO A 286 0.32 6.41 -5.68
N GLN A 287 0.26 7.67 -5.23
CA GLN A 287 -0.87 8.56 -5.53
C GLN A 287 -1.01 8.80 -7.02
N ARG A 288 0.11 9.03 -7.72
CA ARG A 288 0.11 9.23 -9.17
C ARG A 288 -0.41 7.99 -9.89
N SER A 289 0.08 6.81 -9.53
CA SER A 289 -0.41 5.54 -10.09
C SER A 289 -1.89 5.30 -9.79
N GLY A 290 -2.36 5.64 -8.59
CA GLY A 290 -3.77 5.56 -8.22
C GLY A 290 -4.65 6.51 -9.03
N LEU A 291 -4.18 7.73 -9.31
CA LEU A 291 -4.89 8.64 -10.21
C LEU A 291 -5.00 8.09 -11.62
N LEU A 292 -3.97 7.43 -12.15
CA LEU A 292 -4.04 6.83 -13.49
C LEU A 292 -5.14 5.76 -13.58
N LEU A 293 -5.29 4.95 -12.53
CA LEU A 293 -6.41 3.99 -12.40
C LEU A 293 -7.77 4.71 -12.45
N LEU A 294 -7.93 5.79 -11.67
CA LEU A 294 -9.15 6.59 -11.65
C LEU A 294 -9.43 7.27 -13.00
N MET A 295 -8.40 7.62 -13.77
CA MET A 295 -8.56 8.19 -15.12
C MET A 295 -9.08 7.17 -16.13
N VAL A 296 -8.58 5.93 -16.07
CA VAL A 296 -9.11 4.82 -16.87
C VAL A 296 -10.59 4.60 -16.55
N GLU A 297 -10.91 4.51 -15.26
CA GLU A 297 -12.27 4.32 -14.74
C GLU A 297 -13.20 5.48 -15.14
N ALA A 298 -12.72 6.73 -15.05
CA ALA A 298 -13.49 7.92 -15.41
C ALA A 298 -13.86 7.97 -16.89
N LEU A 299 -12.97 7.52 -17.77
CA LEU A 299 -13.26 7.45 -19.21
C LEU A 299 -14.29 6.35 -19.50
N ASP A 300 -14.18 5.18 -18.87
CA ASP A 300 -15.18 4.10 -19.01
C ASP A 300 -16.57 4.57 -18.55
N ARG A 301 -16.64 5.17 -17.35
CA ARG A 301 -17.88 5.69 -16.79
C ARG A 301 -18.51 6.79 -17.63
N HIS A 302 -17.70 7.64 -18.25
CA HIS A 302 -18.20 8.70 -19.11
C HIS A 302 -19.04 8.18 -20.29
N HIS A 303 -18.74 6.97 -20.77
CA HIS A 303 -19.44 6.37 -21.90
C HIS A 303 -20.56 5.40 -21.49
N PHE A 304 -20.45 4.78 -20.31
CA PHE A 304 -21.29 3.64 -19.94
C PHE A 304 -21.96 3.72 -18.55
N ASP A 305 -21.78 4.81 -17.78
CA ASP A 305 -22.42 4.99 -16.47
C ASP A 305 -23.73 5.80 -16.57
N MET A 306 -24.53 5.83 -15.50
CA MET A 306 -25.76 6.65 -15.39
C MET A 306 -26.79 6.42 -16.51
N GLY A 307 -26.85 5.20 -17.05
CA GLY A 307 -27.75 4.82 -18.14
C GLY A 307 -27.26 5.22 -19.53
N GLN A 308 -26.04 5.79 -19.65
CA GLN A 308 -25.37 5.99 -20.92
C GLN A 308 -24.87 4.65 -21.46
N HIS A 309 -24.87 4.52 -22.78
CA HIS A 309 -24.34 3.37 -23.48
C HIS A 309 -23.83 3.85 -24.84
N GLU A 310 -22.72 4.58 -24.80
CA GLU A 310 -22.10 5.22 -25.95
C GLU A 310 -20.81 4.48 -26.31
N PRO A 311 -20.87 3.50 -27.25
CA PRO A 311 -19.68 2.83 -27.72
C PRO A 311 -18.61 3.80 -28.24
N PHE A 312 -17.35 3.50 -27.98
CA PHE A 312 -16.23 4.36 -28.39
C PHE A 312 -14.99 3.57 -28.81
N SER A 313 -14.14 4.21 -29.62
CA SER A 313 -12.84 3.66 -30.02
C SER A 313 -11.76 4.03 -29.02
N CYS A 314 -10.73 3.21 -28.92
CA CYS A 314 -9.55 3.50 -28.11
C CYS A 314 -8.99 4.90 -28.44
N PRO A 315 -8.76 5.77 -27.45
CA PRO A 315 -8.27 7.13 -27.69
C PRO A 315 -6.81 7.18 -28.14
N PHE A 316 -6.05 6.09 -27.96
CA PHE A 316 -4.68 5.99 -28.45
C PHE A 316 -4.65 5.78 -29.96
N SER A 317 -4.07 6.73 -30.70
CA SER A 317 -4.04 6.72 -32.17
C SER A 317 -3.39 5.50 -32.82
N SER A 318 -2.55 4.77 -32.09
CA SER A 318 -1.92 3.51 -32.52
C SER A 318 -2.81 2.27 -32.31
N CYS A 319 -4.00 2.42 -31.74
CA CYS A 319 -4.88 1.33 -31.36
C CYS A 319 -6.27 1.47 -31.99
N THR A 320 -6.73 0.40 -32.63
CA THR A 320 -8.03 0.35 -33.32
C THR A 320 -9.11 -0.40 -32.53
N ALA A 321 -8.87 -0.68 -31.25
CA ALA A 321 -9.86 -1.35 -30.41
C ALA A 321 -11.13 -0.50 -30.28
N TYR A 322 -12.27 -1.18 -30.18
CA TYR A 322 -13.59 -0.58 -30.09
C TYR A 322 -14.36 -1.25 -28.95
N PHE A 323 -15.03 -0.45 -28.13
CA PHE A 323 -15.69 -0.90 -26.91
C PHE A 323 -17.19 -0.63 -27.03
N SER A 324 -17.99 -1.66 -26.81
CA SER A 324 -19.45 -1.59 -26.83
C SER A 324 -20.05 -1.73 -25.44
N ASN A 325 -19.31 -2.21 -24.45
CA ASN A 325 -19.80 -2.39 -23.09
C ASN A 325 -18.89 -1.75 -22.04
N GLY A 326 -19.50 -1.32 -20.92
CA GLY A 326 -18.77 -0.82 -19.76
C GLY A 326 -17.78 -1.86 -19.21
N GLY A 327 -16.57 -1.42 -18.90
CA GLY A 327 -15.49 -2.28 -18.39
C GLY A 327 -14.56 -2.83 -19.49
N GLU A 328 -14.99 -2.89 -20.75
CA GLU A 328 -14.15 -3.38 -21.85
C GLU A 328 -12.94 -2.46 -22.07
N TRP A 329 -13.14 -1.15 -21.98
CA TRP A 329 -12.06 -0.17 -22.04
C TRP A 329 -11.09 -0.36 -20.87
N THR A 330 -11.61 -0.47 -19.64
CA THR A 330 -10.77 -0.63 -18.45
C THR A 330 -9.83 -1.83 -18.57
N ILE A 331 -10.37 -2.96 -19.02
CA ILE A 331 -9.60 -4.17 -19.29
C ILE A 331 -8.51 -3.91 -20.35
N HIS A 332 -8.91 -3.36 -21.48
CA HIS A 332 -8.00 -3.10 -22.60
C HIS A 332 -6.89 -2.11 -22.23
N ALA A 333 -7.22 -1.04 -21.51
CA ALA A 333 -6.27 -0.04 -21.05
C ALA A 333 -5.22 -0.65 -20.12
N ALA A 334 -5.62 -1.57 -19.23
CA ALA A 334 -4.71 -2.29 -18.35
C ALA A 334 -3.79 -3.25 -19.13
N GLU A 335 -4.32 -3.95 -20.13
CA GLU A 335 -3.56 -4.94 -20.90
C GLU A 335 -2.60 -4.33 -21.92
N LYS A 336 -3.05 -3.29 -22.63
CA LYS A 336 -2.39 -2.78 -23.85
C LYS A 336 -1.72 -1.44 -23.65
N HIS A 337 -2.20 -0.61 -22.73
CA HIS A 337 -1.80 0.79 -22.62
C HIS A 337 -1.22 1.19 -21.28
N TYR A 338 -0.92 0.25 -20.39
CA TYR A 338 -0.37 0.54 -19.07
C TYR A 338 0.93 1.36 -19.08
N HIS A 339 1.72 1.25 -20.15
CA HIS A 339 2.91 2.07 -20.39
C HIS A 339 2.60 3.46 -20.95
N ASP A 340 1.46 3.62 -21.61
CA ASP A 340 1.01 4.89 -22.21
C ASP A 340 0.11 5.69 -21.26
N TRP A 341 -0.12 5.22 -20.03
CA TRP A 341 -1.00 5.89 -19.07
C TRP A 341 -0.60 7.33 -18.76
N GLU A 342 0.67 7.70 -18.95
CA GLU A 342 1.12 9.10 -18.82
C GLU A 342 0.41 10.07 -19.79
N LYS A 343 -0.14 9.57 -20.90
CA LYS A 343 -0.90 10.36 -21.89
C LYS A 343 -2.41 10.40 -21.61
N LEU A 344 -2.92 9.58 -20.68
CA LEU A 344 -4.35 9.55 -20.34
C LEU A 344 -4.95 10.91 -19.97
N PRO A 345 -4.24 11.84 -19.30
CA PRO A 345 -4.79 13.16 -19.01
C PRO A 345 -5.29 13.94 -20.24
N GLU A 346 -4.73 13.67 -21.42
CA GLU A 346 -5.10 14.29 -22.70
C GLU A 346 -6.45 13.79 -23.24
N TYR A 347 -6.87 12.59 -22.83
CA TYR A 347 -8.07 11.91 -23.31
C TYR A 347 -9.23 11.93 -22.30
N LEU A 348 -9.02 12.53 -21.12
CA LEU A 348 -10.07 12.66 -20.13
C LEU A 348 -11.22 13.55 -20.63
N PRO A 349 -12.48 13.17 -20.35
CA PRO A 349 -13.63 13.97 -20.76
C PRO A 349 -13.57 15.39 -20.17
N ASN A 350 -14.24 16.35 -20.81
CA ASN A 350 -14.39 17.73 -20.32
C ASN A 350 -15.48 17.85 -19.22
N SER A 351 -15.78 16.75 -18.53
CA SER A 351 -16.67 16.73 -17.36
C SER A 351 -15.98 17.34 -16.13
N SER A 352 -16.77 17.56 -15.05
CA SER A 352 -16.22 17.96 -13.75
C SER A 352 -15.20 16.94 -13.25
N ALA A 353 -15.55 15.65 -13.25
CA ALA A 353 -14.66 14.57 -12.82
C ALA A 353 -13.34 14.54 -13.63
N GLY A 354 -13.39 14.70 -14.95
CA GLY A 354 -12.18 14.77 -15.77
C GLY A 354 -11.31 15.98 -15.45
N THR A 355 -11.93 17.13 -15.16
CA THR A 355 -11.24 18.36 -14.76
C THR A 355 -10.58 18.20 -13.38
N ASP A 356 -11.29 17.67 -12.40
CA ASP A 356 -10.77 17.42 -11.05
C ASP A 356 -9.57 16.46 -11.08
N LEU A 357 -9.63 15.40 -11.89
CA LEU A 357 -8.52 14.46 -12.06
C LEU A 357 -7.29 15.13 -12.72
N ARG A 358 -7.49 16.01 -13.71
CA ARG A 358 -6.42 16.83 -14.31
C ARG A 358 -5.78 17.77 -13.30
N GLU A 359 -6.57 18.40 -12.43
CA GLU A 359 -6.04 19.27 -11.40
C GLU A 359 -5.23 18.50 -10.34
N ARG A 360 -5.72 17.33 -9.92
CA ARG A 360 -5.02 16.45 -8.97
C ARG A 360 -3.67 15.98 -9.51
N ILE A 361 -3.59 15.56 -10.78
CA ILE A 361 -2.31 15.14 -11.37
C ILE A 361 -1.32 16.30 -11.48
N GLN A 362 -1.79 17.49 -11.89
CA GLN A 362 -0.96 18.69 -11.94
C GLN A 362 -0.47 19.12 -10.55
N ALA A 363 -1.31 18.98 -9.53
CA ALA A 363 -0.93 19.24 -8.15
C ALA A 363 0.18 18.29 -7.67
N LEU A 364 0.09 16.98 -7.98
CA LEU A 364 1.17 16.03 -7.70
C LEU A 364 2.46 16.37 -8.46
N ASP A 365 2.37 16.82 -9.71
CA ASP A 365 3.55 17.22 -10.48
C ASP A 365 4.22 18.47 -9.93
N ARG A 366 3.45 19.47 -9.50
CA ARG A 366 3.98 20.63 -8.75
C ARG A 366 4.68 20.15 -7.48
N LYS A 367 4.02 19.29 -6.69
CA LYS A 367 4.59 18.78 -5.45
C LYS A 367 5.88 17.98 -5.66
N ARG A 368 5.93 17.17 -6.72
CA ARG A 368 7.13 16.40 -7.09
C ARG A 368 8.30 17.32 -7.44
N ARG A 369 8.05 18.42 -8.15
CA ARG A 369 9.08 19.44 -8.43
C ARG A 369 9.57 20.12 -7.16
N GLU A 370 8.67 20.54 -6.28
CA GLU A 370 9.03 21.13 -4.98
C GLU A 370 9.93 20.19 -4.17
N VAL A 371 9.57 18.90 -4.05
CA VAL A 371 10.37 17.90 -3.31
C VAL A 371 11.75 17.74 -3.96
N ARG A 372 11.82 17.68 -5.29
CA ARG A 372 13.09 17.60 -6.03
C ARG A 372 13.96 18.84 -5.80
N GLU A 373 13.39 20.02 -5.80
CA GLU A 373 14.09 21.27 -5.52
C GLU A 373 14.62 21.30 -4.07
N GLN A 374 13.86 20.80 -3.11
CA GLN A 374 14.32 20.68 -1.73
C GLN A 374 15.48 19.67 -1.58
N PHE A 375 15.41 18.52 -2.25
CA PHE A 375 16.55 17.59 -2.33
C PHE A 375 17.78 18.25 -2.96
N GLN A 376 17.57 19.02 -4.03
CA GLN A 376 18.64 19.72 -4.72
C GLN A 376 19.28 20.76 -3.79
N LYS A 377 18.51 21.51 -3.00
CA LYS A 377 19.02 22.43 -1.98
C LYS A 377 19.88 21.72 -0.93
N ILE A 378 19.48 20.55 -0.44
CA ILE A 378 20.27 19.76 0.51
C ILE A 378 21.58 19.31 -0.14
N ARG A 379 21.53 18.81 -1.37
CA ARG A 379 22.70 18.39 -2.14
C ARG A 379 23.67 19.55 -2.39
N ASP A 380 23.16 20.70 -2.80
CA ASP A 380 23.97 21.88 -3.08
C ASP A 380 24.59 22.43 -1.79
N ALA A 381 23.81 22.46 -0.71
CA ALA A 381 24.34 22.80 0.61
C ALA A 381 25.46 21.85 1.02
N TRP A 382 25.35 20.53 0.77
CA TRP A 382 26.45 19.61 1.05
C TRP A 382 27.67 19.86 0.15
N ARG A 383 27.50 20.02 -1.17
CA ARG A 383 28.60 20.10 -2.14
C ARG A 383 29.36 21.43 -2.11
N THR A 384 28.64 22.53 -1.98
CA THR A 384 29.20 23.89 -2.07
C THR A 384 29.69 24.42 -0.72
N SER A 385 29.27 23.78 0.38
CA SER A 385 29.70 24.21 1.71
C SER A 385 31.17 23.95 1.96
N HIS A 386 31.80 24.89 2.66
CA HIS A 386 33.11 24.69 3.27
C HIS A 386 33.11 23.48 4.21
N GLU A 387 34.29 22.92 4.43
CA GLU A 387 34.48 21.70 5.23
C GLU A 387 33.85 21.80 6.63
N ALA A 388 33.93 22.96 7.29
CA ALA A 388 33.33 23.19 8.61
C ALA A 388 31.81 22.95 8.62
N ARG A 389 31.08 23.46 7.61
CA ARG A 389 29.63 23.31 7.50
C ARG A 389 29.22 21.90 7.07
N ARG A 390 30.04 21.20 6.27
CA ARG A 390 29.85 19.76 6.01
C ARG A 390 30.02 18.94 7.28
N ARG A 391 31.03 19.26 8.10
CA ARG A 391 31.23 18.64 9.41
C ARG A 391 30.04 18.89 10.32
N GLU A 392 29.56 20.13 10.42
CA GLU A 392 28.37 20.48 11.21
C GLU A 392 27.13 19.67 10.79
N MET A 393 26.84 19.60 9.49
CA MET A 393 25.70 18.82 8.97
C MET A 393 25.85 17.33 9.30
N LYS A 394 27.05 16.77 9.11
CA LYS A 394 27.38 15.40 9.49
C LYS A 394 27.16 15.18 10.99
N TYR A 395 27.75 16.00 11.85
CA TYR A 395 27.62 15.87 13.30
C TYR A 395 26.16 15.95 13.73
N SER A 396 25.39 16.90 13.22
CA SER A 396 23.98 17.06 13.58
C SER A 396 23.12 15.85 13.16
N MET A 397 23.36 15.28 11.97
CA MET A 397 22.65 14.07 11.55
C MET A 397 23.06 12.85 12.39
N ILE A 398 24.36 12.64 12.59
CA ILE A 398 24.90 11.51 13.34
C ILE A 398 24.48 11.57 14.82
N GLU A 399 24.48 12.76 15.41
CA GLU A 399 24.00 13.00 16.78
C GLU A 399 22.51 12.68 16.90
N GLN A 400 21.69 13.10 15.94
CA GLN A 400 20.27 12.74 15.97
C GLN A 400 20.09 11.22 15.81
N LEU A 401 20.75 10.58 14.85
CA LEU A 401 20.66 9.12 14.66
C LEU A 401 21.13 8.32 15.88
N ALA A 402 22.03 8.87 16.69
CA ALA A 402 22.51 8.21 17.90
C ALA A 402 21.56 8.33 19.10
N ASN A 403 20.75 9.40 19.15
CA ASN A 403 20.01 9.78 20.36
C ASN A 403 18.48 9.83 20.20
N ASP A 404 17.95 9.91 18.99
CA ASP A 404 16.51 9.99 18.72
C ASP A 404 15.89 8.58 18.66
N PRO A 405 14.98 8.22 19.60
CA PRO A 405 14.35 6.91 19.63
C PRO A 405 13.60 6.53 18.33
N SER A 406 13.10 7.53 17.60
CA SER A 406 12.37 7.31 16.33
C SER A 406 13.26 6.75 15.22
N TRP A 407 14.59 6.87 15.39
CA TRP A 407 15.64 6.41 14.49
C TRP A 407 16.50 5.30 15.11
N GLU A 408 16.04 4.67 16.20
CA GLU A 408 16.77 3.57 16.82
C GLU A 408 16.89 2.38 15.86
N THR A 409 18.13 1.92 15.67
CA THR A 409 18.51 0.73 14.88
C THR A 409 19.70 0.01 15.54
N GLU A 410 20.08 -1.16 15.01
CA GLU A 410 21.29 -1.87 15.44
C GLU A 410 22.57 -1.09 15.14
N GLU A 411 22.61 -0.44 13.96
CA GLU A 411 23.77 0.27 13.46
C GLU A 411 23.72 1.75 13.81
N LYS A 412 24.71 2.23 14.55
CA LYS A 412 24.76 3.64 15.00
C LYS A 412 25.75 4.47 14.19
N GLY A 413 25.51 5.77 14.18
CA GLY A 413 26.39 6.76 13.60
C GLY A 413 26.58 6.57 12.09
N GLU A 414 27.83 6.50 11.63
CA GLU A 414 28.13 6.53 10.19
C GLU A 414 27.78 5.24 9.45
N LYS A 415 27.51 4.16 10.18
CA LYS A 415 27.03 2.91 9.60
C LYS A 415 25.50 2.89 9.44
N HIS A 416 24.79 3.86 10.02
CA HIS A 416 23.35 3.90 9.95
C HIS A 416 22.88 4.08 8.49
N TRP A 417 21.96 3.24 8.01
CA TRP A 417 21.53 3.23 6.61
C TRP A 417 20.99 4.59 6.11
N VAL A 418 20.29 5.35 6.95
CA VAL A 418 19.83 6.72 6.62
C VAL A 418 21.01 7.64 6.26
N TRP A 419 22.14 7.52 6.97
CA TRP A 419 23.33 8.27 6.65
C TRP A 419 23.96 7.80 5.33
N GLU A 420 24.02 6.50 5.08
CA GLU A 420 24.48 5.96 3.80
C GLU A 420 23.61 6.42 2.64
N GLU A 421 22.28 6.44 2.83
CA GLU A 421 21.32 6.92 1.83
C GLU A 421 21.47 8.42 1.60
N PHE A 422 21.70 9.20 2.66
CA PHE A 422 22.06 10.61 2.54
C PHE A 422 23.34 10.80 1.71
N LEU A 423 24.40 10.05 2.01
CA LEU A 423 25.65 10.12 1.26
C LEU A 423 25.47 9.72 -0.20
N ARG A 424 24.73 8.65 -0.47
CA ARG A 424 24.35 8.23 -1.83
C ARG A 424 23.62 9.35 -2.55
N ALA A 425 22.67 9.97 -1.87
CA ALA A 425 21.86 11.05 -2.42
C ALA A 425 22.68 12.29 -2.82
N VAL A 426 23.64 12.69 -1.97
CA VAL A 426 24.46 13.89 -2.23
C VAL A 426 25.67 13.59 -3.12
N SER A 427 26.10 12.33 -3.23
CA SER A 427 27.29 11.92 -4.01
C SER A 427 26.98 11.62 -5.48
N ILE A 428 25.76 11.23 -5.85
CA ILE A 428 25.42 10.92 -7.25
C ILE A 428 25.56 12.18 -8.13
N VAL A 429 26.57 12.18 -9.02
CA VAL A 429 26.91 13.32 -9.90
C VAL A 429 25.91 13.47 -11.08
N LYS A 430 25.15 12.41 -11.43
CA LYS A 430 24.19 12.42 -12.55
C LYS A 430 22.73 12.35 -12.09
N VAL A 431 21.98 13.42 -12.34
CA VAL A 431 20.57 13.63 -11.96
C VAL A 431 19.61 12.61 -12.60
N GLY A 432 20.02 11.89 -13.65
CA GLY A 432 19.14 10.99 -14.41
C GLY A 432 18.88 9.60 -13.81
N ILE A 433 19.61 9.15 -12.79
CA ILE A 433 19.56 7.75 -12.31
C ILE A 433 18.70 7.57 -11.04
N TRP A 434 18.32 8.67 -10.40
CA TRP A 434 17.57 8.63 -9.14
C TRP A 434 16.22 7.92 -9.22
N SER A 435 15.60 7.87 -10.40
CA SER A 435 14.34 7.17 -10.63
C SER A 435 14.46 5.64 -10.49
N SER A 436 15.67 5.08 -10.65
CA SER A 436 15.90 3.64 -10.71
C SER A 436 16.57 3.06 -9.46
N VAL A 437 16.99 3.89 -8.50
CA VAL A 437 17.73 3.45 -7.29
C VAL A 437 16.82 3.37 -6.06
N MET A 438 15.63 3.97 -6.13
CA MET A 438 14.64 4.01 -5.02
C MET A 438 13.38 3.15 -5.30
N LEU A 439 13.40 2.41 -6.41
CA LEU A 439 12.42 1.39 -6.82
C LEU A 439 13.15 0.06 -6.90
#